data_AF-A0A522IW62-F1
#
_entry.id   AF-A0A522IW62-F1
#
_cell.length_a   1.000
_cell.length_b   1.000
_cell.length_c   1.000
_cell.angle_alpha   90.00
_cell.angle_beta   90.00
_cell.angle_gamma   90.00
#
_symmetry.space_group_name_H-M   'P 1'
#
loop_
_entity.id
_entity.type
_entity.pdbx_description
1 polymer ?
#
loop_
_entity_poly.entity_id
_entity_poly.type
_entity_poly.pdbx_seq_one_letter_code
_entity_poly.pdbx_strand_id
1 'polypeptide(L)'
;VTVRTRGVYFLMITVAITEIVYSLAVTWTDVTGGSNGLTVSTPMLVKGLALDSRQSVYWYVLIVVIAGYAFVRAIGRSPLGRTLNGIRENEPRMRAIGYSTARYKFAIYCVAGAVAGAAGALGVVNTGFVSPSDASFTTAALAFIAVIVGGSGTLYGAFLGAIVVILVRDEFSTLLPGRSTLVLGVIFIVAIYLFPKGIAGGLHQLRQLLQRLVRHRRAGVSDND
;
A
#
# COMPACT_ATOMS: atom_id res chain seq x y z
N VAL A 1 -2.41 16.03 18.07
CA VAL A 1 -1.22 15.65 18.87
C VAL A 1 -0.21 14.83 18.06
N THR A 2 -0.65 13.91 17.21
CA THR A 2 0.19 13.06 16.34
C THR A 2 1.13 13.78 15.36
N VAL A 3 0.77 14.97 14.85
CA VAL A 3 1.58 15.65 13.81
C VAL A 3 2.80 16.42 14.38
N ARG A 4 2.94 16.48 15.72
CA ARG A 4 3.97 17.29 16.39
C ARG A 4 5.14 16.47 16.94
N THR A 5 4.98 15.16 17.06
CA THR A 5 6.03 14.21 17.46
C THR A 5 6.80 13.72 16.22
N ARG A 6 8.13 13.82 16.26
CA ARG A 6 9.01 13.36 15.18
C ARG A 6 9.62 12.00 15.53
N GLY A 7 9.87 11.18 14.51
CA GLY A 7 10.62 9.94 14.64
C GLY A 7 9.87 8.84 15.39
N VAL A 8 10.54 8.20 16.34
CA VAL A 8 10.08 6.99 17.06
C VAL A 8 8.75 7.21 17.78
N TYR A 9 8.54 8.37 18.39
CA TYR A 9 7.29 8.68 19.09
C TYR A 9 6.06 8.69 18.18
N PHE A 10 6.20 9.12 16.92
CA PHE A 10 5.09 9.06 15.97
C PHE A 10 4.72 7.62 15.68
N LEU A 11 5.73 6.76 15.44
CA LEU A 11 5.54 5.34 15.20
C LEU A 11 4.85 4.67 16.39
N MET A 12 5.29 4.94 17.62
CA MET A 12 4.70 4.38 18.83
C MET A 12 3.23 4.77 18.98
N ILE A 13 2.88 6.03 18.70
CA ILE A 13 1.49 6.49 18.76
C ILE A 13 0.64 5.83 17.68
N THR A 14 1.13 5.70 16.44
CA THR A 14 0.40 5.02 15.37
C THR A 14 0.14 3.56 15.70
N VAL A 15 1.13 2.84 16.21
CA VAL A 15 0.97 1.44 16.64
C VAL A 15 -0.02 1.33 17.80
N ALA A 16 0.09 2.20 18.81
CA ALA A 16 -0.86 2.21 19.91
C ALA A 16 -2.30 2.47 19.44
N ILE A 17 -2.50 3.39 18.49
CA ILE A 17 -3.83 3.64 17.89
C ILE A 17 -4.33 2.38 17.16
N THR A 18 -3.48 1.69 16.40
CA THR A 18 -3.87 0.43 15.73
C THR A 18 -4.33 -0.62 16.74
N GLU A 19 -3.61 -0.82 17.84
CA GLU A 19 -3.99 -1.78 18.88
C GLU A 19 -5.25 -1.39 19.64
N ILE A 20 -5.46 -0.09 19.90
CA ILE A 20 -6.71 0.40 20.50
C ILE A 20 -7.90 0.13 19.57
N VAL A 21 -7.75 0.38 18.27
CA VAL A 21 -8.81 0.10 17.29
C VAL A 21 -9.09 -1.40 17.21
N TYR A 22 -8.06 -2.24 17.21
CA TYR A 22 -8.20 -3.69 17.25
C TYR A 22 -8.93 -4.16 18.52
N SER A 23 -8.50 -3.69 19.69
CA SER A 23 -9.13 -4.03 20.97
C SER A 23 -10.59 -3.58 21.02
N LEU A 24 -10.89 -2.38 20.51
CA LEU A 24 -12.26 -1.90 20.39
C LEU A 24 -13.09 -2.78 19.45
N ALA A 25 -12.54 -3.17 18.30
CA ALA A 25 -13.23 -4.04 17.35
C ALA A 25 -13.52 -5.43 17.91
N VAL A 26 -12.67 -5.96 18.80
CA VAL A 26 -12.91 -7.24 19.48
C VAL A 26 -13.94 -7.10 20.59
N THR A 27 -13.89 -6.02 21.37
CA THR A 27 -14.78 -5.81 22.52
C THR A 27 -16.19 -5.38 22.12
N TRP A 28 -16.35 -4.68 20.99
CA TRP A 28 -17.63 -4.08 20.59
C TRP A 28 -18.54 -5.07 19.84
N THR A 29 -18.97 -6.12 20.53
CA THR A 29 -19.76 -7.23 19.99
C THR A 29 -21.01 -6.82 19.22
N ASP A 30 -21.69 -5.76 19.66
CA ASP A 30 -22.98 -5.33 19.08
C ASP A 30 -22.86 -4.78 17.65
N VAL A 31 -21.72 -4.19 17.31
CA VAL A 31 -21.52 -3.54 16.00
C VAL A 31 -20.61 -4.37 15.11
N THR A 32 -19.56 -4.99 15.67
CA THR A 32 -18.51 -5.72 14.90
C THR A 32 -18.63 -7.24 14.98
N GLY A 33 -19.58 -7.78 15.74
CA GLY A 33 -19.66 -9.22 16.01
C GLY A 33 -18.53 -9.75 16.92
N GLY A 34 -17.69 -8.85 17.45
CA GLY A 34 -16.57 -9.18 18.34
C GLY A 34 -15.58 -10.15 17.70
N SER A 35 -15.13 -11.16 18.45
CA SER A 35 -14.20 -12.19 17.96
C SER A 35 -14.73 -13.01 16.78
N ASN A 36 -16.05 -13.05 16.57
CA ASN A 36 -16.67 -13.86 15.53
C ASN A 36 -16.69 -13.15 14.16
N GLY A 37 -16.47 -11.83 14.13
CA GLY A 37 -16.53 -11.02 12.92
C GLY A 37 -17.96 -10.84 12.38
N LEU A 38 -18.06 -10.13 11.25
CA LEU A 38 -19.31 -9.88 10.55
C LEU A 38 -19.30 -10.59 9.20
N THR A 39 -20.37 -11.34 8.92
CA THR A 39 -20.68 -11.77 7.56
C THR A 39 -21.54 -10.69 6.92
N VAL A 40 -21.06 -10.16 5.81
CA VAL A 40 -21.73 -9.09 5.08
C VAL A 40 -22.26 -9.68 3.79
N SER A 41 -23.58 -9.82 3.70
CA SER A 41 -24.23 -10.20 2.44
C SER A 41 -23.95 -9.10 1.40
N THR A 42 -23.19 -9.48 0.37
CA THR A 42 -22.79 -8.67 -0.78
C THR A 42 -23.90 -7.88 -1.51
N PRO A 43 -25.20 -8.23 -1.48
CA PRO A 43 -26.24 -7.47 -2.18
C PRO A 43 -26.50 -6.06 -1.61
N MET A 44 -26.09 -5.75 -0.38
CA MET A 44 -26.57 -4.56 0.34
C MET A 44 -25.63 -3.35 0.32
N LEU A 45 -24.37 -3.48 -0.13
CA LEU A 45 -23.40 -2.37 -0.02
C LEU A 45 -23.54 -1.29 -1.10
N VAL A 46 -24.19 -1.57 -2.22
CA VAL A 46 -24.40 -0.59 -3.29
C VAL A 46 -25.89 -0.53 -3.60
N LYS A 47 -26.61 0.43 -2.98
CA LYS A 47 -28.01 0.72 -3.30
C LYS A 47 -28.14 0.95 -4.82
N GLY A 48 -28.53 -0.08 -5.56
CA GLY A 48 -28.83 -0.03 -7.00
C GLY A 48 -28.02 -0.95 -7.92
N LEU A 49 -26.91 -1.54 -7.49
CA LEU A 49 -26.21 -2.59 -8.27
C LEU A 49 -26.34 -3.93 -7.56
N ALA A 50 -27.12 -4.85 -8.13
CA ALA A 50 -27.16 -6.23 -7.68
C ALA A 50 -25.81 -6.90 -7.97
N LEU A 51 -24.94 -6.92 -6.96
CA LEU A 51 -23.68 -7.67 -6.97
C LEU A 51 -23.95 -9.15 -6.65
N ASP A 52 -24.79 -9.77 -7.48
CA ASP A 52 -25.30 -11.14 -7.25
C ASP A 52 -24.37 -12.21 -7.84
N SER A 53 -23.57 -11.84 -8.85
CA SER A 53 -22.58 -12.72 -9.48
C SER A 53 -21.16 -12.34 -9.10
N ARG A 54 -20.30 -13.36 -8.90
CA ARG A 54 -18.85 -13.22 -8.69
C ARG A 54 -18.19 -12.38 -9.79
N GLN A 55 -18.72 -12.43 -11.01
CA GLN A 55 -18.26 -11.63 -12.13
C GLN A 55 -18.58 -10.14 -11.96
N SER A 56 -19.76 -9.79 -11.45
CA SER A 56 -20.16 -8.40 -11.18
C SER A 56 -19.29 -7.78 -10.08
N VAL A 57 -19.00 -8.54 -9.02
CA VAL A 57 -18.07 -8.12 -7.95
C VAL A 57 -16.68 -7.87 -8.50
N TYR A 58 -16.16 -8.77 -9.35
CA TYR A 58 -14.85 -8.59 -9.98
C TYR A 58 -14.75 -7.29 -10.79
N TRP A 59 -15.72 -7.02 -11.67
CA TRP A 59 -15.73 -5.79 -12.47
C TRP A 59 -15.87 -4.53 -11.62
N TYR A 60 -16.70 -4.58 -10.58
CA TYR A 60 -16.84 -3.48 -9.62
C TYR A 60 -15.50 -3.19 -8.92
N VAL A 61 -14.86 -4.19 -8.32
CA VAL A 61 -13.56 -4.04 -7.65
C VAL A 61 -12.51 -3.52 -8.63
N LEU A 62 -12.45 -4.06 -9.85
CA LEU A 62 -11.51 -3.63 -10.87
C LEU A 62 -11.68 -2.15 -11.22
N ILE A 63 -12.92 -1.68 -11.43
CA ILE A 63 -13.22 -0.27 -11.73
C ILE A 63 -12.78 0.63 -10.58
N VAL A 64 -13.11 0.29 -9.33
CA VAL A 64 -12.75 1.11 -8.17
C VAL A 64 -11.23 1.12 -7.96
N VAL A 65 -10.54 -0.01 -8.17
CA VAL A 65 -9.07 -0.07 -8.08
C VAL A 65 -8.43 0.80 -9.17
N ILE A 66 -8.92 0.75 -10.41
CA ILE A 66 -8.41 1.61 -11.50
C ILE A 66 -8.67 3.08 -11.19
N ALA A 67 -9.85 3.43 -10.68
CA ALA A 67 -10.20 4.78 -10.28
C ALA A 67 -9.30 5.27 -9.13
N GLY A 68 -9.07 4.44 -8.11
CA GLY A 68 -8.17 4.73 -6.99
C GLY A 68 -6.72 4.90 -7.46
N TYR A 69 -6.25 4.03 -8.36
CA TYR A 69 -4.93 4.17 -8.98
C TYR A 69 -4.79 5.49 -9.75
N ALA A 70 -5.80 5.84 -10.57
CA ALA A 70 -5.82 7.09 -11.31
C ALA A 70 -5.84 8.31 -10.38
N PHE A 71 -6.61 8.25 -9.30
CA PHE A 71 -6.68 9.29 -8.28
C PHE A 71 -5.33 9.52 -7.58
N VAL A 72 -4.69 8.47 -7.09
CA VAL A 72 -3.36 8.57 -6.46
C VAL A 72 -2.32 9.08 -7.46
N ARG A 73 -2.39 8.62 -8.72
CA ARG A 73 -1.51 9.09 -9.79
C ARG A 73 -1.72 10.56 -10.13
N ALA A 74 -2.97 11.04 -10.13
CA ALA A 74 -3.29 12.45 -10.34
C ALA A 74 -2.72 13.32 -9.21
N ILE A 75 -2.86 12.90 -7.96
CA ILE A 75 -2.26 13.59 -6.80
C ILE A 75 -0.74 13.65 -6.94
N GLY A 76 -0.09 12.54 -7.30
CA GLY A 76 1.36 12.49 -7.49
C GLY A 76 1.88 13.43 -8.58
N ARG A 77 1.10 13.71 -9.63
CA ARG A 77 1.46 14.65 -10.71
C ARG A 77 1.05 16.09 -10.45
N SER A 78 0.11 16.30 -9.52
CA SER A 78 -0.37 17.63 -9.15
C SER A 78 0.72 18.46 -8.44
N PRO A 79 0.52 19.78 -8.29
CA PRO A 79 1.41 20.63 -7.51
C PRO A 79 1.61 20.13 -6.07
N LEU A 80 0.58 19.50 -5.47
CA LEU A 80 0.68 18.91 -4.13
C LEU A 80 1.74 17.81 -4.08
N GLY A 81 1.78 16.93 -5.08
CA GLY A 81 2.78 15.86 -5.17
C GLY A 81 4.21 16.39 -5.30
N ARG A 82 4.41 17.47 -6.08
CA ARG A 82 5.72 18.12 -6.21
C ARG A 82 6.17 18.76 -4.90
N THR A 83 5.28 19.44 -4.20
CA THR A 83 5.57 20.02 -2.88
C THR A 83 5.90 18.93 -1.86
N LEU A 84 5.19 17.80 -1.87
CA LEU A 84 5.47 16.66 -0.99
C LEU A 84 6.83 16.02 -1.29
N ASN A 85 7.22 15.91 -2.56
CA ASN A 85 8.57 15.46 -2.93
C ASN A 85 9.64 16.43 -2.41
N GLY A 86 9.43 17.74 -2.53
CA GLY A 86 10.33 18.74 -1.95
C GLY A 86 10.42 18.62 -0.42
N ILE A 87 9.31 18.36 0.26
CA ILE A 87 9.28 18.11 1.72
C ILE A 87 10.06 16.84 2.08
N ARG A 88 9.99 15.79 1.25
CA ARG A 88 10.73 14.53 1.42
C ARG A 88 12.24 14.73 1.28
N GLU A 89 12.68 15.57 0.33
CA GLU A 89 14.11 15.84 0.10
C GLU A 89 14.71 16.73 1.19
N ASN A 90 14.06 17.85 1.54
CA ASN A 90 14.55 18.75 2.56
C ASN A 90 13.43 19.55 3.21
N GLU A 91 12.86 18.99 4.29
CA GLU A 91 11.80 19.64 5.04
C GLU A 91 12.19 21.04 5.60
N PRO A 92 13.37 21.24 6.22
CA PRO A 92 13.79 22.57 6.65
C PRO A 92 13.81 23.62 5.53
N ARG A 93 14.30 23.26 4.34
CA ARG A 93 14.34 24.15 3.17
C ARG A 93 12.94 24.54 2.71
N MET A 94 12.01 23.59 2.65
CA MET A 94 10.62 23.88 2.25
C MET A 94 9.94 24.85 3.23
N ARG A 95 10.23 24.75 4.54
CA ARG A 95 9.73 25.70 5.54
C ARG A 95 10.31 27.09 5.37
N ALA A 96 11.60 27.20 5.03
CA ALA A 96 12.25 28.49 4.83
C ALA A 96 11.66 29.27 3.63
N ILE A 97 11.17 28.56 2.61
CA ILE A 97 10.51 29.16 1.43
C ILE A 97 9.03 29.52 1.73
N GLY A 98 8.54 29.28 2.95
CA GLY A 98 7.19 29.65 3.39
C GLY A 98 6.13 28.55 3.30
N TYR A 99 6.50 27.32 2.92
CA TYR A 99 5.54 26.20 2.92
C TYR A 99 5.26 25.69 4.33
N SER A 100 3.98 25.58 4.68
CA SER A 100 3.52 24.99 5.94
C SER A 100 3.58 23.45 5.90
N THR A 101 4.78 22.87 6.05
CA THR A 101 5.01 21.42 5.86
C THR A 101 4.11 20.52 6.70
N ALA A 102 3.72 20.97 7.91
CA ALA A 102 2.80 20.24 8.77
C ALA A 102 1.39 20.08 8.17
N ARG A 103 0.86 21.12 7.50
CA ARG A 103 -0.48 21.07 6.87
C ARG A 103 -0.49 20.13 5.67
N TYR A 104 0.54 20.18 4.84
CA TYR A 104 0.69 19.26 3.70
C TYR A 104 0.82 17.80 4.16
N LYS A 105 1.60 17.54 5.22
CA LYS A 105 1.73 16.19 5.81
C LYS A 105 0.40 15.69 6.38
N PHE A 106 -0.37 16.54 7.05
CA PHE A 106 -1.68 16.16 7.57
C PHE A 106 -2.69 15.88 6.45
N ALA A 107 -2.75 16.74 5.42
CA ALA A 107 -3.64 16.55 4.28
C ALA A 107 -3.36 15.23 3.56
N ILE A 108 -2.09 14.92 3.28
CA ILE A 108 -1.76 13.66 2.61
C ILE A 108 -1.99 12.44 3.51
N TYR A 109 -1.84 12.58 4.83
CA TYR A 109 -2.17 11.52 5.79
C TYR A 109 -3.66 11.19 5.78
N CYS A 110 -4.54 12.20 5.76
CA CYS A 110 -5.98 11.99 5.64
C CYS A 110 -6.36 11.34 4.30
N VAL A 111 -5.74 11.77 3.20
CA VAL A 111 -5.96 11.17 1.88
C VAL A 111 -5.51 9.70 1.86
N ALA A 112 -4.33 9.39 2.41
CA ALA A 112 -3.84 8.03 2.50
C ALA A 112 -4.78 7.14 3.34
N GLY A 113 -5.28 7.67 4.47
CA GLY A 113 -6.29 6.98 5.29
C GLY A 113 -7.60 6.74 4.56
N ALA A 114 -8.09 7.70 3.78
CA ALA A 114 -9.30 7.53 2.97
C ALA A 114 -9.14 6.45 1.89
N VAL A 115 -8.00 6.43 1.21
CA VAL A 115 -7.68 5.40 0.21
C VAL A 115 -7.53 4.02 0.87
N ALA A 116 -6.88 3.93 2.02
CA ALA A 116 -6.75 2.69 2.78
C ALA A 116 -8.11 2.17 3.28
N GLY A 117 -8.98 3.06 3.77
CA GLY A 117 -10.34 2.72 4.18
C GLY A 117 -11.19 2.22 3.02
N ALA A 118 -11.10 2.87 1.86
CA ALA A 118 -11.77 2.41 0.64
C ALA A 118 -11.25 1.03 0.19
N ALA A 119 -9.94 0.78 0.28
CA ALA A 119 -9.35 -0.52 0.00
C ALA A 119 -9.84 -1.62 0.96
N GLY A 120 -9.97 -1.30 2.25
CA GLY A 120 -10.55 -2.21 3.25
C GLY A 120 -12.01 -2.56 2.94
N ALA A 121 -12.83 -1.55 2.61
CA ALA A 121 -14.22 -1.76 2.22
C ALA A 121 -14.36 -2.66 0.97
N LEU A 122 -13.50 -2.45 -0.04
CA LEU A 122 -13.43 -3.34 -1.21
C LEU A 122 -13.05 -4.77 -0.84
N GLY A 123 -12.15 -4.95 0.13
CA GLY A 123 -11.80 -6.25 0.67
C GLY A 123 -13.02 -7.00 1.19
N VAL A 124 -13.86 -6.32 1.99
CA VAL A 124 -15.10 -6.90 2.54
C VAL A 124 -16.11 -7.24 1.44
N VAL A 125 -16.23 -6.41 0.40
CA VAL A 125 -17.11 -6.70 -0.76
C VAL A 125 -16.65 -7.97 -1.48
N ASN A 126 -15.34 -8.23 -1.54
CA ASN A 126 -14.78 -9.40 -2.22
C ASN A 126 -14.87 -10.68 -1.38
N THR A 127 -14.64 -10.60 -0.06
CA THR A 127 -14.64 -11.77 0.83
C THR A 127 -16.01 -12.09 1.43
N GLY A 128 -16.91 -11.11 1.50
CA GLY A 128 -18.22 -11.23 2.18
C GLY A 128 -18.11 -11.40 3.70
N PHE A 129 -16.91 -11.29 4.26
CA PHE A 129 -16.62 -11.52 5.66
C PHE A 129 -15.50 -10.59 6.13
N VAL A 130 -15.65 -10.04 7.32
CA VAL A 130 -14.64 -9.22 7.98
C VAL A 130 -14.45 -9.70 9.41
N SER A 131 -13.20 -9.88 9.80
CA SER A 131 -12.80 -10.26 11.15
C SER A 131 -11.99 -9.15 11.80
N PRO A 132 -11.97 -9.04 13.15
CA PRO A 132 -11.06 -8.12 13.81
C PRO A 132 -9.59 -8.36 13.47
N SER A 133 -9.23 -9.61 13.11
CA SER A 133 -7.86 -9.95 12.71
C SER A 133 -7.39 -9.23 11.44
N ASP A 134 -8.32 -8.77 10.60
CA ASP A 134 -8.01 -7.97 9.41
C ASP A 134 -7.52 -6.55 9.77
N ALA A 135 -7.89 -6.05 10.95
CA ALA A 135 -7.41 -4.78 11.49
C ALA A 135 -6.12 -4.92 12.34
N SER A 136 -5.54 -6.12 12.42
CA SER A 136 -4.37 -6.39 13.24
C SER A 136 -3.09 -5.75 12.69
N PHE A 137 -2.10 -5.57 13.57
CA PHE A 137 -0.76 -5.15 13.20
C PHE A 137 -0.13 -6.05 12.11
N THR A 138 -0.41 -7.35 12.13
CA THR A 138 0.10 -8.31 11.14
C THR A 138 -0.35 -7.97 9.73
N THR A 139 -1.62 -7.58 9.54
CA THR A 139 -2.16 -7.17 8.24
C THR A 139 -1.56 -5.84 7.77
N ALA A 140 -1.38 -4.89 8.69
CA ALA A 140 -0.69 -3.63 8.40
C ALA A 140 0.77 -3.87 7.97
N ALA A 141 1.47 -4.78 8.66
CA ALA A 141 2.82 -5.20 8.31
C ALA A 141 2.84 -5.81 6.91
N LEU A 142 1.95 -6.75 6.59
CA LEU A 142 1.82 -7.34 5.24
C LEU A 142 1.70 -6.28 4.13
N ALA A 143 0.81 -5.30 4.33
CA ALA A 143 0.65 -4.21 3.37
C ALA A 143 1.93 -3.36 3.22
N PHE A 144 2.62 -3.11 4.33
CA PHE A 144 3.90 -2.40 4.32
C PHE A 144 5.00 -3.18 3.58
N ILE A 145 5.06 -4.50 3.78
CA ILE A 145 5.98 -5.42 3.09
C ILE A 145 5.75 -5.34 1.59
N ALA A 146 4.50 -5.47 1.14
CA ALA A 146 4.12 -5.36 -0.26
C ALA A 146 4.65 -4.08 -0.91
N VAL A 147 4.54 -2.93 -0.22
CA VAL A 147 5.03 -1.65 -0.74
C VAL A 147 6.57 -1.60 -0.77
N ILE A 148 7.26 -2.14 0.23
CA ILE A 148 8.74 -2.17 0.25
C ILE A 148 9.27 -3.05 -0.87
N VAL A 149 8.75 -4.27 -0.99
CA VAL A 149 9.15 -5.25 -2.02
C VAL A 149 8.88 -4.68 -3.41
N GLY A 150 7.73 -4.03 -3.59
CA GLY A 150 7.38 -3.34 -4.81
C GLY A 150 8.29 -2.15 -5.14
N GLY A 151 8.70 -1.40 -4.12
CA GLY A 151 9.53 -0.20 -4.19
C GLY A 151 8.75 1.07 -3.86
N SER A 152 9.15 1.76 -2.79
CA SER A 152 8.49 2.96 -2.23
C SER A 152 8.53 4.21 -3.12
N GLY A 153 9.22 4.16 -4.27
CA GLY A 153 9.35 5.26 -5.22
C GLY A 153 8.38 5.23 -6.39
N THR A 154 7.64 4.14 -6.61
CA THR A 154 6.77 4.00 -7.78
C THR A 154 5.43 3.38 -7.43
N LEU A 155 4.34 3.95 -7.97
CA LEU A 155 3.00 3.42 -7.75
C LEU A 155 2.80 2.04 -8.37
N TYR A 156 3.42 1.78 -9.54
CA TYR A 156 3.39 0.47 -10.20
C TYR A 156 4.14 -0.61 -9.41
N GLY A 157 5.25 -0.22 -8.75
CA GLY A 157 6.00 -1.12 -7.88
C GLY A 157 5.13 -1.66 -6.76
N ALA A 158 4.38 -0.80 -6.06
CA ALA A 158 3.48 -1.21 -4.98
C ALA A 158 2.45 -2.27 -5.42
N PHE A 159 1.89 -2.16 -6.62
CA PHE A 159 0.97 -3.17 -7.17
C PHE A 159 1.65 -4.51 -7.43
N LEU A 160 2.82 -4.50 -8.07
CA LEU A 160 3.61 -5.72 -8.30
C LEU A 160 4.02 -6.38 -6.98
N GLY A 161 4.47 -5.58 -6.02
CA GLY A 161 4.83 -6.05 -4.68
C GLY A 161 3.64 -6.67 -3.95
N ALA A 162 2.45 -6.07 -4.04
CA ALA A 162 1.23 -6.65 -3.48
C ALA A 162 0.87 -8.00 -4.11
N ILE A 163 0.91 -8.11 -5.44
CA ILE A 163 0.65 -9.39 -6.14
C ILE A 163 1.63 -10.47 -5.68
N VAL A 164 2.93 -10.17 -5.68
CA VAL A 164 3.97 -11.13 -5.28
C VAL A 164 3.81 -11.54 -3.82
N VAL A 165 3.63 -10.58 -2.91
CA VAL A 165 3.51 -10.88 -1.47
C VAL A 165 2.25 -11.69 -1.16
N ILE A 166 1.13 -11.38 -1.80
CA ILE A 166 -0.13 -12.12 -1.59
C ILE A 166 0.00 -13.54 -2.15
N LEU A 167 0.51 -13.72 -3.37
CA LEU A 167 0.72 -15.05 -3.95
C LEU A 167 1.63 -15.91 -3.07
N VAL A 168 2.77 -15.34 -2.63
CA VAL A 168 3.68 -16.03 -1.73
C VAL A 168 2.99 -16.36 -0.40
N ARG A 169 2.26 -15.41 0.19
CA ARG A 169 1.52 -15.66 1.44
C ARG A 169 0.53 -16.81 1.28
N ASP A 170 -0.23 -16.85 0.20
CA ASP A 170 -1.29 -17.85 -0.01
C ASP A 170 -0.69 -19.24 -0.29
N GLU A 171 0.34 -19.34 -1.13
CA GLU A 171 1.05 -20.59 -1.41
C GLU A 171 1.77 -21.16 -0.17
N PHE A 172 2.36 -20.30 0.66
CA PHE A 172 3.00 -20.77 1.90
C PHE A 172 2.00 -21.08 3.01
N SER A 173 0.82 -20.45 2.99
CA SER A 173 -0.26 -20.74 3.94
C SER A 173 -0.86 -22.13 3.72
N THR A 174 -0.87 -22.65 2.48
CA THR A 174 -1.31 -24.01 2.17
C THR A 174 -0.27 -25.07 2.55
N LEU A 175 1.02 -24.75 2.48
CA LEU A 175 2.11 -25.69 2.77
C LEU A 175 2.40 -25.88 4.27
N LEU A 176 2.20 -24.86 5.12
CA LEU A 176 2.54 -24.89 6.55
C LEU A 176 1.43 -24.28 7.44
N PRO A 177 0.38 -25.05 7.77
CA PRO A 177 -0.68 -24.60 8.67
C PRO A 177 -0.13 -24.25 10.07
N GLY A 178 -0.43 -23.04 10.56
CA GLY A 178 -0.08 -22.61 11.93
C GLY A 178 1.32 -22.03 12.13
N ARG A 179 2.21 -22.07 11.12
CA ARG A 179 3.54 -21.41 11.15
C ARG A 179 3.69 -20.28 10.12
N SER A 180 2.61 -19.94 9.42
CA SER A 180 2.57 -18.94 8.35
C SER A 180 3.13 -17.58 8.79
N THR A 181 2.90 -17.14 10.03
CA THR A 181 3.44 -15.87 10.55
C THR A 181 4.97 -15.85 10.65
N LEU A 182 5.59 -16.97 11.06
CA LEU A 182 7.05 -17.09 11.14
C LEU A 182 7.68 -17.11 9.74
N VAL A 183 7.11 -17.90 8.83
CA VAL A 183 7.56 -18.00 7.44
C VAL A 183 7.46 -16.65 6.75
N LEU A 184 6.36 -15.93 6.99
CA LEU A 184 6.14 -14.59 6.47
C LEU A 184 7.18 -13.58 7.01
N GLY A 185 7.51 -13.65 8.30
CA GLY A 185 8.57 -12.83 8.90
C GLY A 185 9.95 -13.11 8.30
N VAL A 186 10.26 -14.37 8.01
CA VAL A 186 11.51 -14.75 7.32
C VAL A 186 11.52 -14.21 5.89
N ILE A 187 10.43 -14.40 5.14
CA ILE A 187 10.28 -13.85 3.78
C ILE A 187 10.44 -12.33 3.78
N PHE A 188 9.92 -11.64 4.79
CA PHE A 188 10.11 -10.21 4.95
C PHE A 188 11.59 -9.80 5.06
N ILE A 189 12.33 -10.47 5.96
CA ILE A 189 13.77 -10.21 6.15
C ILE A 189 14.53 -10.48 4.85
N VAL A 190 14.23 -11.61 4.21
CA VAL A 190 14.83 -12.01 2.93
C VAL A 190 14.51 -10.99 1.85
N ALA A 191 13.27 -10.51 1.74
CA ALA A 191 12.86 -9.59 0.69
C ALA A 191 13.46 -8.18 0.87
N ILE A 192 13.59 -7.69 2.11
CA ILE A 192 14.34 -6.46 2.40
C ILE A 192 15.80 -6.61 2.01
N TYR A 193 16.41 -7.76 2.34
CA TYR A 193 17.82 -8.01 2.10
C TYR A 193 18.15 -8.16 0.60
N LEU A 194 17.31 -8.90 -0.15
CA LEU A 194 17.50 -9.13 -1.58
C LEU A 194 17.09 -7.94 -2.45
N PHE A 195 16.12 -7.12 -2.03
CA PHE A 195 15.59 -6.02 -2.84
C PHE A 195 15.60 -4.67 -2.10
N PRO A 196 16.77 -4.11 -1.73
CA PRO A 196 16.86 -2.84 -0.99
C PRO A 196 16.31 -1.62 -1.76
N LYS A 197 16.13 -1.74 -3.09
CA LYS A 197 15.50 -0.72 -3.95
C LYS A 197 14.10 -1.12 -4.45
N GLY A 198 13.59 -2.29 -4.05
CA GLY A 198 12.38 -2.92 -4.57
C GLY A 198 12.50 -3.38 -6.03
N ILE A 199 11.54 -4.19 -6.48
CA ILE A 199 11.46 -4.74 -7.84
C ILE A 199 11.43 -3.61 -8.89
N ALA A 200 10.72 -2.50 -8.61
CA ALA A 200 10.67 -1.36 -9.50
C ALA A 200 12.02 -0.62 -9.63
N GLY A 201 12.82 -0.55 -8.56
CA GLY A 201 14.15 0.04 -8.59
C GLY A 201 15.12 -0.74 -9.48
N GLY A 202 15.04 -2.07 -9.44
CA GLY A 202 15.81 -2.96 -10.32
C GLY A 202 15.43 -2.78 -11.79
N LEU A 203 14.13 -2.69 -12.10
CA LEU A 203 13.64 -2.47 -13.47
C LEU A 203 14.10 -1.12 -14.04
N HIS A 204 14.07 -0.05 -13.25
CA HIS A 204 14.56 1.26 -13.68
C HIS A 204 16.07 1.26 -13.93
N GLN A 205 16.86 0.57 -13.10
CA GLN A 205 18.30 0.48 -13.24
C GLN A 205 18.72 -0.39 -14.45
N LEU A 206 18.00 -1.48 -14.71
CA LEU A 206 18.19 -2.33 -15.88
C LEU A 206 17.82 -1.60 -17.19
N ARG A 207 16.73 -0.83 -17.18
CA ARG A 207 16.30 -0.05 -18.35
C ARG A 207 17.30 1.07 -18.69
N GLN A 208 17.91 1.69 -17.68
CA GLN A 208 18.97 2.67 -17.87
C GLN A 208 20.27 2.05 -18.42
N LEU A 209 20.62 0.84 -17.99
CA LEU A 209 21.78 0.10 -18.51
C LEU A 209 21.55 -0.34 -19.97
N LEU A 210 20.37 -0.85 -20.30
CA LEU A 210 20.00 -1.19 -21.68
C LEU A 210 20.00 0.03 -22.60
N GLN A 211 19.54 1.19 -22.13
CA GLN A 211 19.60 2.43 -22.90
C GLN A 211 21.03 2.94 -23.14
N ARG A 212 21.95 2.71 -22.19
CA ARG A 212 23.38 3.01 -22.37
C ARG A 212 24.02 2.10 -23.43
N LEU A 213 23.69 0.80 -23.42
CA LEU A 213 24.19 -0.16 -24.41
C LEU A 213 23.65 0.10 -25.82
N VAL A 214 22.37 0.47 -25.95
CA VAL A 214 21.78 0.81 -27.26
C VAL A 214 22.33 2.13 -27.82
N ARG A 215 22.66 3.11 -26.97
CA ARG A 215 23.32 4.37 -27.42
C ARG A 215 24.75 4.15 -27.89
N HIS A 216 25.53 3.30 -27.22
CA HIS A 216 26.89 2.99 -27.68
C HIS A 216 26.93 2.27 -29.02
N ARG A 217 25.93 1.43 -29.33
CA ARG A 217 25.87 0.73 -30.62
C ARG A 217 25.52 1.63 -31.82
N ARG A 218 24.90 2.80 -31.59
CA ARG A 218 24.61 3.78 -32.65
C ARG A 218 25.74 4.78 -32.90
N ALA A 219 26.63 4.99 -31.93
CA ALA A 219 27.76 5.92 -32.10
C ALA A 219 28.93 5.32 -32.92
N GLY A 220 29.04 3.99 -32.99
CA GLY A 220 30.10 3.30 -33.74
C GLY A 220 29.82 3.05 -35.23
N VAL A 221 28.71 3.56 -35.78
CA VAL A 221 28.34 3.36 -37.21
C VAL A 221 28.52 4.63 -38.04
N SER A 222 28.81 5.78 -37.42
CA SER A 222 28.96 7.08 -38.12
C SER A 222 30.41 7.42 -38.51
N ASP A 223 31.38 6.54 -38.22
CA ASP A 223 32.81 6.83 -38.40
C ASP A 223 33.42 6.09 -39.60
N ASN A 224 32.57 5.64 -40.54
CA ASN A 224 33.00 4.83 -41.68
C ASN A 224 32.40 5.30 -43.02
N ASP A 225 31.94 6.55 -43.09
CA ASP A 225 31.55 7.25 -44.33
C ASP A 225 32.45 8.49 -44.54
#